data_AF-A0AAN8G9D3-F1
#
_entry.id   AF-A0AAN8G9D3-F1
#
_cell.length_a   1.000
_cell.length_b   1.000
_cell.length_c   1.000
_cell.angle_alpha   90.00
_cell.angle_beta   90.00
_cell.angle_gamma   90.00
#
_symmetry.space_group_name_H-M   'P 1'
#
loop_
_entity.id
_entity.type
_entity.pdbx_description
1 polymer ?
#
loop_
_entity_poly.entity_id
_entity_poly.type
_entity_poly.pdbx_seq_one_letter_code
_entity_poly.pdbx_strand_id
1 'polypeptide(L)'
;MLTPGCFNLWNYFILVLLCTAQAFRRVCYFTNWSCDLLEPAAHFCISDIDPAYCSHLIYAFANINTTTLELSPTRPDDVGLKGGIPRYQKFNDFKLQYPQLKTLLSVGGSLQQSIGFSKVVESARSRTDFSQRAVEYLRKWNFDGLDLDWEYPGDPPETKRNYTLLLHDLRLQFAEEARQAGRERLLLSIAAPVSPEKREKGFQVENVAREVDFINLMAYDFFGGWNKIAGFNSPLFGRNSDPRFSPMMNVEWTVNQWILNGAERQKLTVGIAGYGVGYTLTNDTNYAVGAKVVGPGEKGPYRHMEGQLAYYEICELFENATYKWDPVQKSPYAYIEDQWVGFDNNRSVAEKVNWMVHQNLGGVMLWSLDLDDFKGTFCKNGKFPLLKSIHEAVAKHFPEITITTTTPPPTTTTEATTTTPTTISTTTESTTTMTSEIPTGNDVLPRSTTPNVKTTKDMGEIDNRPDWDPVNTKPPYEDNKTNDEDEIDDRFDERENMIDDKIKRQPVATKSGSNQLVQSSFCFGAAFVIWTLTK
;
A
#
# COMPACT_ATOMS: atom_id res chain seq x y z
N MET A 1 58.58 -5.16 25.49
CA MET A 1 57.43 -4.33 25.90
C MET A 1 56.71 -3.87 24.65
N LEU A 2 55.61 -4.54 24.29
CA LEU A 2 54.67 -4.12 23.24
C LEU A 2 53.28 -4.44 23.80
N THR A 3 52.43 -3.43 23.89
CA THR A 3 51.12 -3.47 24.55
C THR A 3 50.05 -4.10 23.66
N PRO A 4 49.15 -4.94 24.21
CA PRO A 4 48.03 -5.52 23.46
C PRO A 4 46.86 -4.53 23.45
N GLY A 5 46.93 -3.50 22.60
CA GLY A 5 45.92 -2.43 22.54
C GLY A 5 45.20 -2.26 21.20
N CYS A 6 45.65 -2.90 20.12
CA CYS A 6 45.15 -2.58 18.77
C CYS A 6 44.05 -3.51 18.22
N PHE A 7 43.73 -4.62 18.88
CA PHE A 7 42.75 -5.58 18.34
C PHE A 7 41.28 -5.28 18.68
N ASN A 8 41.00 -4.30 19.54
CA ASN A 8 39.63 -3.98 19.97
C ASN A 8 39.00 -2.76 19.29
N LEU A 9 39.76 -1.96 18.52
CA LEU A 9 39.20 -0.78 17.83
C LEU A 9 38.50 -1.14 16.51
N TRP A 10 38.84 -2.27 15.89
CA TRP A 10 38.24 -2.67 14.61
C TRP A 10 36.85 -3.27 14.77
N ASN A 11 36.59 -4.02 15.86
CA ASN A 11 35.26 -4.54 16.17
C ASN A 11 34.28 -3.45 16.62
N TYR A 12 34.76 -2.39 17.29
CA TYR A 12 33.94 -1.22 17.60
C TYR A 12 33.64 -0.37 16.36
N PHE A 13 34.57 -0.27 15.40
CA PHE A 13 34.32 0.40 14.12
C PHE A 13 33.25 -0.31 13.28
N ILE A 14 33.16 -1.63 13.34
CA ILE A 14 32.14 -2.42 12.61
C ILE A 14 30.78 -2.37 13.34
N LEU A 15 30.75 -2.31 14.68
CA LEU A 15 29.49 -2.18 15.44
C LEU A 15 28.88 -0.77 15.39
N VAL A 16 29.68 0.29 15.21
CA VAL A 16 29.18 1.68 15.07
C VAL A 16 28.78 2.02 13.61
N LEU A 17 29.15 1.17 12.65
CA LEU A 17 28.74 1.26 11.23
C LEU A 17 27.58 0.33 10.85
N LEU A 18 26.89 -0.24 11.83
CA LEU A 18 25.51 -0.72 11.64
C LEU A 18 24.54 0.41 12.00
N CYS A 19 24.74 1.58 11.39
CA CYS A 19 23.59 2.41 11.09
C CYS A 19 22.79 1.58 10.07
N THR A 20 21.79 0.84 10.52
CA THR A 20 20.86 0.16 9.61
C THR A 20 20.30 1.26 8.73
N ALA A 21 20.81 1.38 7.50
CA ALA A 21 20.19 2.20 6.50
C ALA A 21 18.79 1.63 6.33
N GLN A 22 17.80 2.27 6.95
CA GLN A 22 16.40 1.88 6.84
C GLN A 22 16.09 1.88 5.34
N ALA A 23 15.80 0.72 4.77
CA ALA A 23 15.54 0.61 3.35
C ALA A 23 14.32 1.48 2.99
N PHE A 24 14.45 2.29 1.94
CA PHE A 24 13.36 3.13 1.46
C PHE A 24 12.22 2.22 0.95
N ARG A 25 11.08 2.23 1.65
CA ARG A 25 9.99 1.29 1.37
C ARG A 25 9.36 1.61 0.01
N ARG A 26 9.17 0.58 -0.80
CA ARG A 26 8.31 0.55 -1.98
C ARG A 26 7.08 -0.29 -1.61
N VAL A 27 5.99 0.36 -1.23
CA VAL A 27 4.75 -0.28 -0.78
C VAL A 27 3.76 -0.32 -1.95
N CYS A 28 3.20 -1.48 -2.26
CA CYS A 28 2.33 -1.67 -3.41
C CYS A 28 0.99 -2.30 -2.98
N TYR A 29 -0.12 -1.62 -3.25
CA TYR A 29 -1.45 -2.17 -3.00
C TYR A 29 -1.91 -3.04 -4.18
N PHE A 30 -2.42 -4.23 -3.85
CA PHE A 30 -3.16 -5.11 -4.75
C PHE A 30 -4.63 -5.12 -4.34
N THR A 31 -5.54 -4.87 -5.28
CA THR A 31 -6.98 -4.88 -5.02
C THR A 31 -7.61 -6.20 -5.45
N ASN A 32 -8.32 -6.88 -4.56
CA ASN A 32 -8.80 -8.25 -4.79
C ASN A 32 -10.04 -8.34 -5.69
N TRP A 33 -10.56 -7.21 -6.17
CA TRP A 33 -11.64 -7.14 -7.16
C TRP A 33 -11.13 -6.92 -8.59
N SER A 34 -9.87 -6.53 -8.78
CA SER A 34 -9.33 -6.16 -10.10
C SER A 34 -9.26 -7.31 -11.12
N CYS A 35 -9.17 -8.55 -10.66
CA CYS A 35 -9.21 -9.75 -11.52
C CYS A 35 -10.63 -10.06 -12.03
N ASP A 36 -11.65 -9.37 -11.50
CA ASP A 36 -13.07 -9.67 -11.73
C ASP A 36 -13.81 -8.48 -12.38
N LEU A 37 -13.07 -7.52 -12.95
CA LEU A 37 -13.65 -6.45 -13.76
C LEU A 37 -14.42 -7.01 -14.97
N LEU A 38 -15.36 -6.24 -15.51
CA LEU A 38 -16.20 -6.69 -16.62
C LEU A 38 -15.37 -6.95 -17.88
N GLU A 39 -14.38 -6.09 -18.14
CA GLU A 39 -13.56 -6.10 -19.34
C GLU A 39 -12.27 -6.93 -19.14
N PRO A 40 -12.08 -8.04 -19.88
CA PRO A 40 -10.89 -8.90 -19.73
C PRO A 40 -9.56 -8.20 -19.97
N ALA A 41 -9.57 -7.13 -20.77
CA ALA A 41 -8.38 -6.31 -21.03
C ALA A 41 -7.86 -5.63 -19.76
N ALA A 42 -8.71 -5.36 -18.76
CA ALA A 42 -8.34 -4.76 -17.47
C ALA A 42 -8.24 -5.76 -16.32
N HIS A 43 -8.40 -7.08 -16.55
CA HIS A 43 -8.20 -8.09 -15.50
C HIS A 43 -6.77 -8.03 -14.99
N PHE A 44 -6.63 -7.70 -13.70
CA PHE A 44 -5.38 -7.78 -12.95
C PHE A 44 -5.50 -8.84 -11.85
N CYS A 45 -4.81 -9.95 -12.02
CA CYS A 45 -4.86 -11.07 -11.09
C CYS A 45 -3.54 -11.16 -10.31
N ILE A 46 -3.50 -11.98 -9.25
CA ILE A 46 -2.27 -12.18 -8.47
C ILE A 46 -1.11 -12.59 -9.38
N SER A 47 -1.36 -13.39 -10.42
CA SER A 47 -0.35 -13.81 -11.39
C SER A 47 0.28 -12.69 -12.21
N ASP A 48 -0.34 -11.51 -12.26
CA ASP A 48 0.16 -10.35 -13.01
C ASP A 48 1.10 -9.47 -12.18
N ILE A 49 1.15 -9.67 -10.85
CA ILE A 49 2.04 -8.93 -9.96
C ILE A 49 3.49 -9.29 -10.26
N ASP A 50 4.34 -8.28 -10.43
CA ASP A 50 5.80 -8.41 -10.42
C ASP A 50 6.34 -7.95 -9.05
N PRO A 51 6.66 -8.89 -8.13
CA PRO A 51 7.06 -8.52 -6.77
C PRO A 51 8.44 -7.86 -6.70
N ALA A 52 9.28 -7.96 -7.74
CA ALA A 52 10.65 -7.45 -7.72
C ALA A 52 10.70 -5.92 -7.51
N TYR A 53 9.67 -5.20 -7.92
CA TYR A 53 9.58 -3.76 -7.74
C TYR A 53 9.12 -3.32 -6.35
N CYS A 54 8.57 -4.24 -5.55
CA CYS A 54 7.96 -3.94 -4.26
C CYS A 54 8.81 -4.49 -3.12
N SER A 55 8.88 -3.74 -2.02
CA SER A 55 9.41 -4.24 -0.75
C SER A 55 8.30 -4.79 0.14
N HIS A 56 7.10 -4.22 0.00
CA HIS A 56 5.90 -4.59 0.73
C HIS A 56 4.76 -4.71 -0.27
N LEU A 57 4.03 -5.82 -0.26
CA LEU A 57 2.75 -5.97 -0.95
C LEU A 57 1.63 -5.91 0.08
N ILE A 58 0.60 -5.11 -0.18
CA ILE A 58 -0.58 -5.00 0.69
C ILE A 58 -1.80 -5.54 -0.05
N TYR A 59 -2.46 -6.55 0.52
CA TYR A 59 -3.68 -7.15 -0.03
C TYR A 59 -4.91 -6.38 0.45
N ALA A 60 -5.56 -5.66 -0.45
CA ALA A 60 -6.79 -4.91 -0.21
C ALA A 60 -8.01 -5.71 -0.72
N PHE A 61 -8.98 -6.12 0.09
CA PHE A 61 -9.07 -5.97 1.55
C PHE A 61 -9.64 -7.24 2.20
N ALA A 62 -9.33 -7.46 3.47
CA ALA A 62 -10.17 -8.20 4.40
C ALA A 62 -11.26 -7.27 4.97
N ASN A 63 -12.23 -7.84 5.68
CA ASN A 63 -13.32 -7.15 6.37
C ASN A 63 -13.31 -7.46 7.86
N ILE A 64 -13.98 -6.63 8.66
CA ILE A 64 -14.26 -6.91 10.08
C ILE A 64 -15.65 -7.51 10.19
N ASN A 65 -15.77 -8.75 10.69
CA ASN A 65 -17.06 -9.33 11.01
C ASN A 65 -17.66 -8.58 12.21
N THR A 66 -18.75 -7.84 11.99
CA THR A 66 -19.35 -6.97 13.02
C THR A 66 -20.03 -7.71 14.18
N THR A 67 -20.08 -9.04 14.14
CA THR A 67 -20.65 -9.88 15.20
C THR A 67 -19.54 -10.53 16.02
N THR A 68 -18.56 -11.14 15.35
CA THR A 68 -17.45 -11.83 16.04
C THR A 68 -16.28 -10.92 16.36
N LEU A 69 -16.21 -9.73 15.73
CA LEU A 69 -15.10 -8.78 15.81
C LEU A 69 -13.78 -9.43 15.41
N GLU A 70 -13.82 -10.13 14.27
CA GLU A 70 -12.69 -10.85 13.68
C GLU A 70 -12.41 -10.38 12.26
N LEU A 71 -11.16 -10.52 11.83
CA LEU A 71 -10.83 -10.44 10.41
C LEU A 71 -11.58 -11.55 9.66
N SER A 72 -12.15 -11.18 8.52
CA SER A 72 -12.93 -12.05 7.66
C SER A 72 -12.63 -11.73 6.21
N PRO A 73 -12.74 -12.68 5.28
CA PRO A 73 -12.49 -12.40 3.88
C PRO A 73 -13.61 -11.51 3.30
N THR A 74 -13.28 -10.63 2.37
CA THR A 74 -14.30 -9.94 1.57
C THR A 74 -14.84 -10.86 0.47
N ARG A 75 -14.09 -11.90 0.10
CA ARG A 75 -14.48 -12.86 -0.94
C ARG A 75 -14.29 -14.31 -0.51
N PRO A 76 -15.22 -15.23 -0.85
CA PRO A 76 -15.08 -16.64 -0.46
C PRO A 76 -13.80 -17.31 -1.00
N ASP A 77 -13.31 -16.89 -2.17
CA ASP A 77 -12.09 -17.41 -2.78
C ASP A 77 -10.79 -16.88 -2.14
N ASP A 78 -10.85 -15.79 -1.37
CA ASP A 78 -9.69 -15.33 -0.57
C ASP A 78 -9.16 -16.45 0.33
N VAL A 79 -10.08 -17.23 0.88
CA VAL A 79 -9.85 -18.33 1.83
C VAL A 79 -10.16 -19.71 1.25
N GLY A 80 -10.32 -19.82 -0.08
CA GLY A 80 -10.49 -21.11 -0.77
C GLY A 80 -11.89 -21.75 -0.73
N LEU A 81 -12.94 -21.02 -0.31
CA LEU A 81 -14.31 -21.56 -0.22
C LEU A 81 -14.97 -21.81 -1.59
N LYS A 82 -14.38 -21.34 -2.70
CA LYS A 82 -14.79 -21.67 -4.08
C LYS A 82 -13.98 -22.81 -4.71
N GLY A 83 -13.13 -23.49 -3.93
CA GLY A 83 -12.17 -24.47 -4.45
C GLY A 83 -10.92 -23.83 -5.06
N GLY A 84 -9.93 -24.66 -5.37
CA GLY A 84 -8.60 -24.21 -5.81
C GLY A 84 -7.75 -23.67 -4.66
N ILE A 85 -6.57 -23.13 -5.00
CA ILE A 85 -5.65 -22.55 -4.01
C ILE A 85 -6.21 -21.18 -3.55
N PRO A 86 -6.37 -20.95 -2.23
CA PRO A 86 -6.84 -19.67 -1.68
C PRO A 86 -6.05 -18.47 -2.21
N ARG A 87 -6.71 -17.35 -2.52
CA ARG A 87 -6.00 -16.14 -3.02
C ARG A 87 -4.99 -15.61 -2.00
N TYR A 88 -5.29 -15.65 -0.71
CA TYR A 88 -4.30 -15.26 0.32
C TYR A 88 -3.05 -16.14 0.29
N GLN A 89 -3.20 -17.45 0.07
CA GLN A 89 -2.05 -18.33 -0.04
C GLN A 89 -1.21 -17.96 -1.28
N LYS A 90 -1.84 -17.84 -2.46
CA LYS A 90 -1.14 -17.45 -3.70
C LYS A 90 -0.38 -16.13 -3.57
N PHE A 91 -0.97 -15.16 -2.88
CA PHE A 91 -0.34 -13.86 -2.64
C PHE A 91 0.88 -13.97 -1.72
N ASN A 92 0.79 -14.79 -0.67
CA ASN A 92 1.91 -15.00 0.26
C ASN A 92 3.02 -15.91 -0.31
N ASP A 93 2.71 -16.74 -1.31
CA ASP A 93 3.68 -17.61 -1.99
C ASP A 93 4.77 -16.82 -2.76
N PHE A 94 4.57 -15.52 -3.04
CA PHE A 94 5.64 -14.67 -3.58
C PHE A 94 6.89 -14.65 -2.70
N LYS A 95 6.74 -14.84 -1.38
CA LYS A 95 7.87 -14.88 -0.44
C LYS A 95 8.75 -16.11 -0.61
N LEU A 96 8.28 -17.15 -1.29
CA LEU A 96 9.11 -18.31 -1.65
C LEU A 96 10.21 -17.93 -2.66
N GLN A 97 9.93 -16.96 -3.53
CA GLN A 97 10.88 -16.47 -4.54
C GLN A 97 11.59 -15.19 -4.07
N TYR A 98 10.91 -14.36 -3.27
CA TYR A 98 11.40 -13.09 -2.74
C TYR A 98 11.37 -13.10 -1.21
N PRO A 99 12.33 -13.75 -0.53
CA PRO A 99 12.28 -13.96 0.93
C PRO A 99 12.38 -12.67 1.77
N GLN A 100 12.79 -11.55 1.18
CA GLN A 100 12.80 -10.24 1.83
C GLN A 100 11.49 -9.48 1.67
N LEU A 101 10.60 -9.93 0.77
CA LEU A 101 9.31 -9.31 0.55
C LEU A 101 8.43 -9.48 1.79
N LYS A 102 7.76 -8.40 2.19
CA LYS A 102 6.75 -8.42 3.25
C LYS A 102 5.35 -8.34 2.65
N THR A 103 4.44 -9.15 3.15
CA THR A 103 3.03 -9.15 2.75
C THR A 103 2.16 -8.71 3.91
N LEU A 104 1.34 -7.68 3.73
CA LEU A 104 0.37 -7.24 4.73
C LEU A 104 -1.05 -7.47 4.21
N LEU A 105 -1.96 -7.76 5.12
CA LEU A 105 -3.40 -7.76 4.84
C LEU A 105 -3.97 -6.41 5.26
N SER A 106 -4.66 -5.71 4.35
CA SER A 106 -5.36 -4.48 4.69
C SER A 106 -6.82 -4.75 5.05
N VAL A 107 -7.35 -4.02 6.03
CA VAL A 107 -8.76 -4.09 6.45
C VAL A 107 -9.34 -2.68 6.47
N GLY A 108 -10.54 -2.51 5.91
CA GLY A 108 -11.19 -1.22 5.74
C GLY A 108 -11.32 -0.80 4.28
N GLY A 109 -10.91 0.44 3.99
CA GLY A 109 -11.06 1.12 2.71
C GLY A 109 -12.45 1.75 2.53
N SER A 110 -12.53 2.72 1.62
CA SER A 110 -13.74 3.52 1.33
C SER A 110 -15.05 2.73 1.10
N LEU A 111 -14.98 1.49 0.62
CA LEU A 111 -16.16 0.64 0.39
C LEU A 111 -16.65 -0.11 1.64
N GLN A 112 -15.82 -0.21 2.68
CA GLN A 112 -16.22 -0.84 3.94
C GLN A 112 -16.74 0.22 4.91
N GLN A 113 -17.93 -0.03 5.47
CA GLN A 113 -18.52 0.88 6.44
C GLN A 113 -17.69 0.90 7.72
N SER A 114 -17.49 2.10 8.28
CA SER A 114 -16.76 2.33 9.55
C SER A 114 -17.31 1.55 10.75
N ILE A 115 -18.50 0.94 10.63
CA ILE A 115 -19.18 0.17 11.68
C ILE A 115 -18.28 -0.93 12.27
N GLY A 116 -17.52 -1.64 11.43
CA GLY A 116 -16.61 -2.69 11.90
C GLY A 116 -15.57 -2.14 12.87
N PHE A 117 -14.92 -1.05 12.49
CA PHE A 117 -13.95 -0.36 13.35
C PHE A 117 -14.60 0.22 14.59
N SER A 118 -15.74 0.92 14.47
CA SER A 118 -16.44 1.50 15.61
C SER A 118 -16.76 0.47 16.69
N LYS A 119 -17.23 -0.73 16.30
CA LYS A 119 -17.49 -1.84 17.22
C LYS A 119 -16.22 -2.41 17.85
N VAL A 120 -15.14 -2.53 17.08
CA VAL A 120 -13.85 -2.99 17.62
C VAL A 120 -13.36 -2.02 18.70
N VAL A 121 -13.45 -0.71 18.46
CA VAL A 121 -12.89 0.30 19.37
C VAL A 121 -13.79 0.67 20.55
N GLU A 122 -15.04 0.23 20.57
CA GLU A 122 -16.08 0.55 21.56
C GLU A 122 -15.68 0.25 23.01
N SER A 123 -14.86 -0.78 23.25
CA SER A 123 -14.40 -1.14 24.59
C SER A 123 -12.96 -1.68 24.60
N ALA A 124 -12.29 -1.64 25.76
CA ALA A 124 -10.97 -2.26 25.91
C ALA A 124 -10.99 -3.78 25.65
N ARG A 125 -12.09 -4.43 26.02
CA ARG A 125 -12.29 -5.87 25.78
C ARG A 125 -12.37 -6.16 24.29
N SER A 126 -13.22 -5.45 23.54
CA SER A 126 -13.38 -5.67 22.09
C SER A 126 -12.09 -5.43 21.31
N ARG A 127 -11.29 -4.43 21.68
CA ARG A 127 -9.98 -4.19 21.06
C ARG A 127 -8.98 -5.31 21.36
N THR A 128 -8.91 -5.77 22.61
CA THR A 128 -8.04 -6.89 23.00
C THR A 128 -8.43 -8.17 22.26
N ASP A 129 -9.72 -8.47 22.24
CA ASP A 129 -10.33 -9.62 21.57
C ASP A 129 -10.06 -9.60 20.05
N PHE A 130 -10.26 -8.45 19.40
CA PHE A 130 -9.93 -8.28 17.98
C PHE A 130 -8.43 -8.47 17.73
N SER A 131 -7.58 -7.88 18.56
CA SER A 131 -6.12 -7.91 18.39
C SER A 131 -5.55 -9.33 18.50
N GLN A 132 -6.04 -10.12 19.45
CA GLN A 132 -5.65 -11.53 19.60
C GLN A 132 -6.07 -12.36 18.38
N ARG A 133 -7.30 -12.18 17.91
CA ARG A 133 -7.83 -12.95 16.78
C ARG A 133 -7.22 -12.50 15.44
N ALA A 134 -6.85 -11.23 15.32
CA ALA A 134 -6.10 -10.74 14.17
C ALA A 134 -4.75 -11.46 14.03
N VAL A 135 -4.03 -11.68 15.13
CA VAL A 135 -2.79 -12.48 15.13
C VAL A 135 -3.06 -13.88 14.57
N GLU A 136 -4.05 -14.59 15.09
CA GLU A 136 -4.39 -15.95 14.63
C GLU A 136 -4.70 -15.96 13.12
N TYR A 137 -5.50 -14.99 12.66
CA TYR A 137 -5.91 -14.90 11.25
C TYR A 137 -4.73 -14.63 10.32
N LEU A 138 -3.88 -13.64 10.65
CA LEU A 138 -2.73 -13.25 9.84
C LEU A 138 -1.73 -14.39 9.73
N ARG A 139 -1.46 -15.08 10.85
CA ARG A 139 -0.50 -16.19 10.90
C ARG A 139 -1.03 -17.42 10.18
N LYS A 140 -2.33 -17.71 10.28
CA LYS A 140 -3.00 -18.77 9.50
C LYS A 140 -2.79 -18.60 7.99
N TRP A 141 -2.85 -17.36 7.51
CA TRP A 141 -2.72 -17.04 6.08
C TRP A 141 -1.32 -16.58 5.67
N ASN A 142 -0.32 -16.76 6.56
CA ASN A 142 1.08 -16.44 6.32
C ASN A 142 1.37 -14.95 5.97
N PHE A 143 0.56 -14.01 6.46
CA PHE A 143 0.86 -12.58 6.35
C PHE A 143 1.95 -12.15 7.36
N ASP A 144 2.74 -11.14 6.97
CA ASP A 144 3.77 -10.51 7.79
C ASP A 144 3.26 -9.30 8.56
N GLY A 145 2.02 -8.86 8.34
CA GLY A 145 1.45 -7.73 9.09
C GLY A 145 0.02 -7.36 8.72
N LEU A 146 -0.47 -6.34 9.40
CA LEU A 146 -1.80 -5.76 9.24
C LEU A 146 -1.70 -4.29 8.85
N ASP A 147 -2.50 -3.87 7.88
CA ASP A 147 -2.68 -2.47 7.50
C ASP A 147 -4.12 -2.05 7.85
N LEU A 148 -4.29 -1.02 8.69
CA LEU A 148 -5.62 -0.50 9.03
C LEU A 148 -5.94 0.70 8.15
N ASP A 149 -7.00 0.55 7.36
CA ASP A 149 -7.51 1.58 6.46
C ASP A 149 -8.90 2.04 6.93
N TRP A 150 -8.97 2.58 8.15
CA TRP A 150 -10.21 3.19 8.64
C TRP A 150 -10.36 4.59 8.01
N GLU A 151 -11.35 4.72 7.13
CA GLU A 151 -11.74 5.97 6.47
C GLU A 151 -13.08 6.54 7.00
N TYR A 152 -13.14 7.31 8.09
CA TYR A 152 -12.06 7.72 8.98
C TYR A 152 -12.55 7.75 10.43
N PRO A 153 -11.67 7.54 11.43
CA PRO A 153 -12.00 7.81 12.83
C PRO A 153 -12.28 9.31 13.05
N GLY A 154 -12.86 9.63 14.19
CA GLY A 154 -13.21 10.98 14.62
C GLY A 154 -14.71 11.27 14.64
N ASP A 155 -15.54 10.28 14.30
CA ASP A 155 -17.00 10.36 14.41
C ASP A 155 -17.59 9.02 14.88
N PRO A 156 -18.06 8.91 16.14
CA PRO A 156 -18.10 9.99 17.15
C PRO A 156 -16.69 10.36 17.68
N PRO A 157 -16.48 11.53 18.30
CA PRO A 157 -15.14 12.08 18.61
C PRO A 157 -14.23 11.16 19.44
N GLU A 158 -14.79 10.33 20.33
CA GLU A 158 -14.07 9.37 21.16
C GLU A 158 -13.31 8.32 20.33
N THR A 159 -13.74 8.06 19.09
CA THR A 159 -13.05 7.14 18.18
C THR A 159 -11.63 7.60 17.86
N LYS A 160 -11.31 8.90 17.97
CA LYS A 160 -9.95 9.43 17.85
C LYS A 160 -8.98 8.78 18.85
N ARG A 161 -9.36 8.76 20.14
CA ARG A 161 -8.55 8.15 21.20
C ARG A 161 -8.61 6.62 21.12
N ASN A 162 -9.80 6.08 20.86
CA ASN A 162 -9.98 4.63 20.84
C ASN A 162 -9.26 3.96 19.66
N TYR A 163 -9.06 4.68 18.54
CA TYR A 163 -8.22 4.21 17.43
C TYR A 163 -6.75 4.08 17.83
N THR A 164 -6.18 5.08 18.52
CA THR A 164 -4.82 4.98 19.09
C THR A 164 -4.70 3.79 20.03
N LEU A 165 -5.70 3.58 20.91
CA LEU A 165 -5.71 2.43 21.83
C LEU A 165 -5.79 1.10 21.10
N LEU A 166 -6.49 1.02 19.96
CA LEU A 166 -6.51 -0.19 19.12
C LEU A 166 -5.12 -0.47 18.54
N LEU A 167 -4.43 0.55 18.03
CA LEU A 167 -3.08 0.38 17.50
C LEU A 167 -2.10 -0.09 18.58
N HIS A 168 -2.23 0.46 19.79
CA HIS A 168 -1.47 0.02 20.96
C HIS A 168 -1.74 -1.44 21.31
N ASP A 169 -3.02 -1.83 21.43
CA ASP A 169 -3.42 -3.21 21.75
C ASP A 169 -2.89 -4.20 20.68
N LEU A 170 -2.97 -3.85 19.39
CA LEU A 170 -2.39 -4.62 18.29
C LEU A 170 -0.86 -4.74 18.41
N ARG A 171 -0.17 -3.63 18.64
CA ARG A 171 1.29 -3.57 18.75
C ARG A 171 1.81 -4.46 19.89
N LEU A 172 1.13 -4.42 21.04
CA LEU A 172 1.41 -5.28 22.19
C LEU A 172 1.17 -6.76 21.87
N GLN A 173 0.01 -7.11 21.31
CA GLN A 173 -0.29 -8.51 20.98
C GLN A 173 0.66 -9.08 19.93
N PHE A 174 1.05 -8.28 18.94
CA PHE A 174 2.01 -8.69 17.94
C PHE A 174 3.38 -8.95 18.58
N ALA A 175 3.84 -8.07 19.48
CA ALA A 175 5.11 -8.22 20.17
C ALA A 175 5.14 -9.44 21.10
N GLU A 176 4.07 -9.65 21.87
CA GLU A 176 3.98 -10.79 22.79
C GLU A 176 3.93 -12.12 22.04
N GLU A 177 3.15 -12.21 20.96
CA GLU A 177 3.12 -13.41 20.12
C GLU A 177 4.49 -13.72 19.54
N ALA A 178 5.18 -12.71 18.99
CA ALA A 178 6.51 -12.86 18.41
C ALA A 178 7.53 -13.40 19.43
N ARG A 179 7.49 -12.86 20.66
CA ARG A 179 8.34 -13.28 21.77
C ARG A 179 8.06 -14.71 22.20
N GLN A 180 6.78 -15.10 22.32
CA GLN A 180 6.38 -16.46 22.71
C GLN A 180 6.73 -17.50 21.65
N ALA A 181 6.51 -17.18 20.38
CA ALA A 181 6.75 -18.09 19.26
C ALA A 181 8.22 -18.08 18.76
N GLY A 182 9.05 -17.15 19.22
CA GLY A 182 10.45 -17.02 18.80
C GLY A 182 10.61 -16.65 17.33
N ARG A 183 9.73 -15.78 16.81
CA ARG A 183 9.72 -15.37 15.40
C ARG A 183 9.60 -13.85 15.24
N GLU A 184 9.75 -13.36 14.00
CA GLU A 184 9.61 -11.94 13.69
C GLU A 184 8.19 -11.45 13.99
N ARG A 185 8.10 -10.27 14.59
CA ARG A 185 6.84 -9.61 14.92
C ARG A 185 6.07 -9.22 13.65
N LEU A 186 4.75 -9.39 13.68
CA LEU A 186 3.87 -8.83 12.66
C LEU A 186 4.04 -7.31 12.55
N LEU A 187 4.14 -6.80 11.33
CA LEU A 187 4.14 -5.38 11.01
C LEU A 187 2.75 -4.78 11.24
N LEU A 188 2.72 -3.53 11.66
CA LEU A 188 1.49 -2.74 11.79
C LEU A 188 1.63 -1.44 10.99
N SER A 189 0.77 -1.24 10.00
CA SER A 189 0.68 0.02 9.26
C SER A 189 -0.74 0.58 9.27
N ILE A 190 -0.87 1.84 8.86
CA ILE A 190 -2.15 2.48 8.63
C ILE A 190 -2.15 3.18 7.28
N ALA A 191 -3.31 3.26 6.64
CA ALA A 191 -3.58 4.25 5.61
C ALA A 191 -4.16 5.51 6.26
N ALA A 192 -3.69 6.68 5.83
CA ALA A 192 -3.91 7.93 6.54
C ALA A 192 -4.29 9.10 5.61
N PRO A 193 -5.21 9.98 6.03
CA PRO A 193 -5.76 11.02 5.16
C PRO A 193 -4.77 12.14 4.85
N VAL A 194 -4.98 12.77 3.68
CA VAL A 194 -4.42 14.08 3.34
C VAL A 194 -5.22 15.25 3.92
N SER A 195 -6.51 15.04 4.18
CA SER A 195 -7.42 16.09 4.64
C SER A 195 -7.02 16.58 6.04
N PRO A 196 -6.82 17.91 6.21
CA PRO A 196 -6.56 18.52 7.51
C PRO A 196 -7.64 18.18 8.54
N GLU A 197 -8.90 18.28 8.13
CA GLU A 197 -10.06 18.03 8.98
C GLU A 197 -10.10 16.56 9.45
N LYS A 198 -9.92 15.61 8.51
CA LYS A 198 -9.92 14.17 8.85
C LYS A 198 -8.76 13.83 9.78
N ARG A 199 -7.56 14.39 9.54
CA ARG A 199 -6.40 14.21 10.43
C ARG A 199 -6.70 14.74 11.84
N GLU A 200 -7.19 15.97 11.95
CA GLU A 200 -7.43 16.64 13.23
C GLU A 200 -8.55 15.97 14.04
N LYS A 201 -9.62 15.52 13.37
CA LYS A 201 -10.72 14.79 14.03
C LYS A 201 -10.36 13.36 14.39
N GLY A 202 -9.59 12.66 13.55
CA GLY A 202 -9.43 11.21 13.66
C GLY A 202 -8.14 10.70 14.31
N PHE A 203 -7.07 11.50 14.34
CA PHE A 203 -5.73 10.96 14.63
C PHE A 203 -5.01 11.73 15.74
N GLN A 204 -4.53 11.01 16.76
CA GLN A 204 -3.49 11.50 17.68
C GLN A 204 -2.13 11.22 17.05
N VAL A 205 -1.74 12.03 16.07
CA VAL A 205 -0.64 11.73 15.12
C VAL A 205 0.65 11.23 15.80
N GLU A 206 1.12 11.91 16.85
CA GLU A 206 2.31 11.47 17.59
C GLU A 206 2.15 10.07 18.20
N ASN A 207 1.05 9.82 18.91
CA ASN A 207 0.78 8.53 19.55
C ASN A 207 0.58 7.43 18.51
N VAL A 208 -0.20 7.71 17.46
CA VAL A 208 -0.38 6.80 16.32
C VAL A 208 0.97 6.44 15.70
N ALA A 209 1.84 7.44 15.46
CA ALA A 209 3.15 7.22 14.89
C ALA A 209 4.06 6.36 15.78
N ARG A 210 3.92 6.42 17.12
CA ARG A 210 4.67 5.55 18.04
C ARG A 210 4.24 4.08 17.92
N GLU A 211 2.95 3.82 17.74
CA GLU A 211 2.40 2.46 17.73
C GLU A 211 2.64 1.70 16.42
N VAL A 212 2.73 2.40 15.29
CA VAL A 212 2.84 1.77 13.96
C VAL A 212 4.29 1.68 13.46
N ASP A 213 4.54 0.73 12.56
CA ASP A 213 5.82 0.57 11.86
C ASP A 213 6.00 1.59 10.74
N PHE A 214 4.91 1.92 10.04
CA PHE A 214 4.87 2.98 9.04
C PHE A 214 3.43 3.45 8.77
N ILE A 215 3.32 4.64 8.17
CA ILE A 215 2.07 5.31 7.81
C ILE A 215 2.06 5.48 6.30
N ASN A 216 1.06 4.93 5.63
CA ASN A 216 0.76 5.13 4.22
C ASN A 216 -0.09 6.39 4.07
N LEU A 217 0.52 7.54 3.80
CA LEU A 217 -0.23 8.76 3.50
C LEU A 217 -0.89 8.60 2.13
N MET A 218 -2.22 8.65 2.09
CA MET A 218 -3.03 8.58 0.87
C MET A 218 -2.94 9.89 0.10
N ALA A 219 -1.74 10.20 -0.41
CA ALA A 219 -1.35 11.48 -0.97
C ALA A 219 -1.93 11.74 -2.38
N TYR A 220 -3.24 11.54 -2.53
CA TYR A 220 -4.07 11.67 -3.70
C TYR A 220 -5.49 12.08 -3.27
N ASP A 221 -6.43 12.23 -4.21
CA ASP A 221 -7.78 12.76 -4.01
C ASP A 221 -7.81 14.19 -3.41
N PHE A 222 -6.78 14.99 -3.70
CA PHE A 222 -6.76 16.41 -3.31
C PHE A 222 -7.79 17.24 -4.07
N PHE A 223 -8.04 16.86 -5.32
CA PHE A 223 -9.08 17.41 -6.18
C PHE A 223 -9.86 16.25 -6.81
N GLY A 224 -11.13 16.47 -7.12
CA GLY A 224 -12.07 15.49 -7.65
C GLY A 224 -13.22 16.15 -8.39
N GLY A 225 -14.18 15.36 -8.87
CA GLY A 225 -15.40 15.85 -9.53
C GLY A 225 -16.28 16.76 -8.66
N TRP A 226 -16.03 16.83 -7.35
CA TRP A 226 -16.68 17.75 -6.41
C TRP A 226 -16.17 19.20 -6.50
N ASN A 227 -15.04 19.45 -7.16
CA ASN A 227 -14.50 20.79 -7.34
C ASN A 227 -15.19 21.56 -8.48
N LYS A 228 -15.15 22.90 -8.41
CA LYS A 228 -15.67 23.80 -9.47
C LYS A 228 -14.62 24.27 -10.46
N ILE A 229 -13.38 23.78 -10.29
CA ILE A 229 -12.26 24.03 -11.18
C ILE A 229 -11.49 22.72 -11.43
N ALA A 230 -10.84 22.62 -12.59
CA ALA A 230 -9.95 21.52 -12.91
C ALA A 230 -8.66 21.62 -12.06
N GLY A 231 -8.34 20.54 -11.36
CA GLY A 231 -7.18 20.42 -10.47
C GLY A 231 -6.53 19.05 -10.58
N PHE A 232 -5.36 18.89 -9.97
CA PHE A 232 -4.64 17.61 -10.01
C PHE A 232 -5.09 16.67 -8.91
N ASN A 233 -5.14 15.37 -9.21
CA ASN A 233 -5.38 14.32 -8.22
C ASN A 233 -4.35 14.40 -7.06
N SER A 234 -3.06 14.52 -7.41
CA SER A 234 -1.94 14.51 -6.46
C SER A 234 -0.89 15.57 -6.83
N PRO A 235 -1.12 16.87 -6.56
CA PRO A 235 -0.11 17.90 -6.81
C PRO A 235 1.00 17.82 -5.76
N LEU A 236 2.28 17.83 -6.19
CA LEU A 236 3.42 17.78 -5.27
C LEU A 236 3.48 19.06 -4.40
N PHE A 237 3.32 20.22 -5.02
CA PHE A 237 3.34 21.52 -4.37
C PHE A 237 2.02 22.27 -4.55
N GLY A 238 1.75 23.21 -3.63
CA GLY A 238 0.59 24.10 -3.70
C GLY A 238 0.74 25.21 -4.74
N ARG A 239 -0.39 25.64 -5.33
CA ARG A 239 -0.46 26.83 -6.19
C ARG A 239 -0.84 28.07 -5.38
N ASN A 240 0.07 28.52 -4.52
CA ASN A 240 -0.24 29.55 -3.53
C ASN A 240 -0.51 30.95 -4.12
N SER A 241 -0.11 31.20 -5.37
CA SER A 241 -0.38 32.47 -6.06
C SER A 241 -1.81 32.59 -6.59
N ASP A 242 -2.58 31.49 -6.61
CA ASP A 242 -3.94 31.46 -7.13
C ASP A 242 -4.93 31.22 -5.98
N PRO A 243 -5.76 32.20 -5.61
CA PRO A 243 -6.67 32.09 -4.46
C PRO A 243 -7.77 31.04 -4.66
N ARG A 244 -7.93 30.50 -5.87
CA ARG A 244 -8.87 29.41 -6.15
C ARG A 244 -8.37 28.06 -5.65
N PHE A 245 -7.06 27.95 -5.36
CA PHE A 245 -6.42 26.74 -4.85
C PHE A 245 -6.14 26.89 -3.35
N SER A 246 -6.53 25.91 -2.56
CA SER A 246 -6.14 25.86 -1.16
C SER A 246 -4.64 25.57 -1.05
N PRO A 247 -3.88 26.30 -0.21
CA PRO A 247 -2.46 26.04 0.02
C PRO A 247 -2.22 24.71 0.77
N MET A 248 -3.29 24.09 1.32
CA MET A 248 -3.24 22.86 2.11
C MET A 248 -3.42 21.60 1.26
N MET A 249 -3.91 21.73 0.02
CA MET A 249 -4.30 20.60 -0.83
C MET A 249 -3.15 20.19 -1.77
N ASN A 250 -2.04 19.73 -1.17
CA ASN A 250 -0.88 19.19 -1.87
C ASN A 250 -0.04 18.26 -0.98
N VAL A 251 0.78 17.43 -1.63
CA VAL A 251 1.62 16.40 -0.99
C VAL A 251 2.60 17.01 0.02
N GLU A 252 3.33 18.06 -0.35
CA GLU A 252 4.33 18.69 0.53
C GLU A 252 3.68 19.17 1.84
N TRP A 253 2.56 19.89 1.73
CA TRP A 253 1.87 20.41 2.90
C TRP A 253 1.39 19.27 3.80
N THR A 254 0.74 18.24 3.25
CA THR A 254 0.28 17.09 4.05
C THR A 254 1.43 16.43 4.79
N VAL A 255 2.52 16.10 4.11
CA VAL A 255 3.70 15.46 4.74
C VAL A 255 4.25 16.34 5.86
N ASN A 256 4.44 17.63 5.60
CA ASN A 256 4.95 18.57 6.60
C ASN A 256 4.03 18.65 7.82
N GLN A 257 2.70 18.59 7.64
CA GLN A 257 1.80 18.60 8.78
C GLN A 257 1.83 17.31 9.59
N TRP A 258 1.93 16.15 8.97
CA TRP A 258 2.10 14.90 9.72
C TRP A 258 3.39 14.94 10.56
N ILE A 259 4.48 15.46 9.99
CA ILE A 259 5.74 15.65 10.72
C ILE A 259 5.59 16.66 11.87
N LEU A 260 4.97 17.82 11.61
CA LEU A 260 4.74 18.84 12.63
C LEU A 260 3.86 18.35 13.80
N ASN A 261 3.01 17.37 13.55
CA ASN A 261 2.15 16.75 14.57
C ASN A 261 2.77 15.48 15.20
N GLY A 262 4.08 15.25 15.00
CA GLY A 262 4.84 14.23 15.73
C GLY A 262 5.13 12.93 14.97
N ALA A 263 4.77 12.83 13.67
CA ALA A 263 5.15 11.65 12.89
C ALA A 263 6.64 11.71 12.49
N GLU A 264 7.38 10.65 12.80
CA GLU A 264 8.76 10.49 12.37
C GLU A 264 8.85 10.35 10.84
N ARG A 265 9.77 11.09 10.21
CA ARG A 265 9.95 11.08 8.74
C ARG A 265 10.13 9.66 8.18
N GLN A 266 10.92 8.83 8.86
CA GLN A 266 11.25 7.47 8.46
C GLN A 266 10.08 6.48 8.58
N LYS A 267 8.98 6.88 9.23
CA LYS A 267 7.72 6.12 9.27
C LYS A 267 6.75 6.57 8.18
N LEU A 268 6.93 7.73 7.57
CA LEU A 268 6.03 8.21 6.52
C LEU A 268 6.38 7.59 5.17
N THR A 269 5.40 6.95 4.57
CA THR A 269 5.41 6.54 3.16
C THR A 269 4.35 7.34 2.41
N VAL A 270 4.67 7.86 1.24
CA VAL A 270 3.81 8.82 0.53
C VAL A 270 3.19 8.18 -0.70
N GLY A 271 1.86 8.26 -0.79
CA GLY A 271 1.07 7.68 -1.86
C GLY A 271 1.28 8.34 -3.23
N ILE A 272 1.33 7.50 -4.25
CA ILE A 272 1.23 7.83 -5.67
C ILE A 272 -0.01 7.10 -6.18
N ALA A 273 -0.88 7.83 -6.88
CA ALA A 273 -2.06 7.27 -7.51
C ALA A 273 -1.71 6.74 -8.91
N GLY A 274 -2.06 5.50 -9.20
CA GLY A 274 -2.11 4.92 -10.55
C GLY A 274 -3.30 5.41 -11.36
N TYR A 275 -4.02 6.42 -10.91
CA TYR A 275 -5.19 6.99 -11.59
C TYR A 275 -5.12 8.52 -11.58
N GLY A 276 -5.84 9.12 -12.51
CA GLY A 276 -6.06 10.56 -12.59
C GLY A 276 -7.50 10.93 -12.29
N VAL A 277 -7.72 12.23 -12.15
CA VAL A 277 -9.04 12.83 -11.96
C VAL A 277 -9.42 13.59 -13.22
N GLY A 278 -10.61 13.25 -13.75
CA GLY A 278 -11.18 13.80 -14.97
C GLY A 278 -12.25 14.86 -14.70
N TYR A 279 -12.38 15.82 -15.61
CA TYR A 279 -13.37 16.88 -15.58
C TYR A 279 -13.94 17.15 -16.97
N THR A 280 -15.22 17.51 -17.01
CA THR A 280 -15.82 18.15 -18.18
C THR A 280 -15.74 19.67 -17.99
N LEU A 281 -15.05 20.36 -18.90
CA LEU A 281 -14.83 21.79 -18.88
C LEU A 281 -16.05 22.57 -19.35
N THR A 282 -16.10 23.85 -19.01
CA THR A 282 -17.03 24.77 -19.68
C THR A 282 -16.59 25.07 -21.12
N ASN A 283 -17.50 25.47 -22.00
CA ASN A 283 -17.22 25.82 -23.40
C ASN A 283 -16.51 27.17 -23.58
N ASP A 284 -15.63 27.56 -22.64
CA ASP A 284 -14.90 28.83 -22.64
C ASP A 284 -13.48 28.71 -23.22
N THR A 285 -13.15 27.58 -23.87
CA THR A 285 -11.85 27.27 -24.51
C THR A 285 -10.64 27.39 -23.58
N ASN A 286 -10.85 27.46 -22.26
CA ASN A 286 -9.79 27.56 -21.28
C ASN A 286 -9.41 26.17 -20.76
N TYR A 287 -8.21 25.72 -21.11
CA TYR A 287 -7.67 24.41 -20.71
C TYR A 287 -6.59 24.50 -19.61
N ALA A 288 -6.35 25.69 -19.08
CA ALA A 288 -5.33 25.88 -18.06
C ALA A 288 -5.74 25.20 -16.74
N VAL A 289 -4.76 24.92 -15.88
CA VAL A 289 -5.03 24.51 -14.50
C VAL A 289 -5.92 25.56 -13.83
N GLY A 290 -7.00 25.12 -13.20
CA GLY A 290 -8.01 26.01 -12.64
C GLY A 290 -9.09 26.47 -13.63
N ALA A 291 -9.16 25.88 -14.83
CA ALA A 291 -10.28 26.04 -15.74
C ALA A 291 -11.61 25.66 -15.06
N LYS A 292 -12.71 26.30 -15.47
CA LYS A 292 -14.03 26.02 -14.89
C LYS A 292 -14.54 24.67 -15.39
N VAL A 293 -15.23 23.94 -14.51
CA VAL A 293 -15.78 22.61 -14.82
C VAL A 293 -17.28 22.62 -14.61
N VAL A 294 -17.99 21.86 -15.45
CA VAL A 294 -19.44 21.61 -15.27
C VAL A 294 -19.69 20.40 -14.38
N GLY A 295 -18.73 19.48 -14.28
CA GLY A 295 -18.85 18.26 -13.50
C GLY A 295 -17.64 17.33 -13.64
N PRO A 296 -17.74 16.10 -13.08
CA PRO A 296 -16.76 15.06 -13.31
C PRO A 296 -16.61 14.77 -14.81
N GLY A 297 -15.41 14.36 -15.22
CA GLY A 297 -15.14 13.91 -16.58
C GLY A 297 -15.85 12.59 -16.87
N GLU A 298 -15.95 12.25 -18.15
CA GLU A 298 -16.60 11.02 -18.59
C GLU A 298 -15.93 9.78 -18.00
N LYS A 299 -16.73 8.74 -17.76
CA LYS A 299 -16.24 7.47 -17.23
C LYS A 299 -15.39 6.73 -18.24
N GLY A 300 -14.32 6.08 -17.76
CA GLY A 300 -13.49 5.20 -18.59
C GLY A 300 -14.19 3.87 -18.93
N PRO A 301 -13.74 3.18 -20.00
CA PRO A 301 -14.38 1.97 -20.49
C PRO A 301 -14.15 0.72 -19.64
N TYR A 302 -13.24 0.74 -18.66
CA TYR A 302 -12.90 -0.42 -17.84
C TYR A 302 -13.37 -0.28 -16.39
N ARG A 303 -13.15 0.89 -15.78
CA ARG A 303 -13.56 1.12 -14.39
C ARG A 303 -14.97 1.65 -14.26
N HIS A 304 -15.50 2.27 -15.32
CA HIS A 304 -16.84 2.86 -15.36
C HIS A 304 -17.10 3.87 -14.23
N MET A 305 -16.06 4.59 -13.78
CA MET A 305 -16.15 5.62 -12.73
C MET A 305 -16.09 7.02 -13.35
N GLU A 306 -17.12 7.84 -13.14
CA GLU A 306 -17.09 9.24 -13.56
C GLU A 306 -16.03 10.03 -12.76
N GLY A 307 -15.30 10.89 -13.46
CA GLY A 307 -14.29 11.76 -12.85
C GLY A 307 -13.00 11.06 -12.40
N GLN A 308 -12.84 9.77 -12.64
CA GLN A 308 -11.61 9.03 -12.35
C GLN A 308 -11.25 8.08 -13.50
N LEU A 309 -9.99 8.07 -13.89
CA LEU A 309 -9.47 7.23 -14.97
C LEU A 309 -8.19 6.55 -14.50
N ALA A 310 -8.09 5.23 -14.67
CA ALA A 310 -6.85 4.50 -14.49
C ALA A 310 -5.75 5.05 -15.41
N TYR A 311 -4.48 4.87 -15.07
CA TYR A 311 -3.37 5.37 -15.90
C TYR A 311 -3.44 4.82 -17.33
N TYR A 312 -3.78 3.54 -17.47
CA TYR A 312 -3.97 2.91 -18.77
C TYR A 312 -5.21 3.44 -19.53
N GLU A 313 -6.30 3.81 -18.83
CA GLU A 313 -7.46 4.48 -19.45
C GLU A 313 -7.08 5.86 -19.99
N ILE A 314 -6.25 6.60 -19.26
CA ILE A 314 -5.76 7.91 -19.71
C ILE A 314 -4.93 7.75 -20.98
N CYS A 315 -4.05 6.75 -21.05
CA CYS A 315 -3.25 6.49 -22.24
C CYS A 315 -4.11 6.18 -23.48
N GLU A 316 -5.21 5.43 -23.31
CA GLU A 316 -6.12 5.09 -24.40
C GLU A 316 -7.01 6.27 -24.81
N LEU A 317 -7.71 6.89 -23.86
CA LEU A 317 -8.71 7.94 -24.14
C LEU A 317 -8.07 9.26 -24.56
N PHE A 318 -6.86 9.55 -24.08
CA PHE A 318 -6.15 10.80 -24.36
C PHE A 318 -5.00 10.60 -25.36
N GLU A 319 -4.95 9.50 -26.14
CA GLU A 319 -3.88 9.25 -27.12
C GLU A 319 -3.65 10.42 -28.08
N ASN A 320 -4.73 11.07 -28.52
CA ASN A 320 -4.69 12.23 -29.44
C ASN A 320 -4.91 13.59 -28.73
N ALA A 321 -4.79 13.62 -27.40
CA ALA A 321 -5.00 14.82 -26.61
C ALA A 321 -3.79 15.76 -26.63
N THR A 322 -4.01 16.98 -26.15
CA THR A 322 -2.89 17.88 -25.83
C THR A 322 -2.39 17.62 -24.41
N TYR A 323 -1.16 17.14 -24.29
CA TYR A 323 -0.48 16.98 -23.00
C TYR A 323 0.25 18.26 -22.58
N LYS A 324 0.14 18.61 -21.30
CA LYS A 324 0.79 19.77 -20.68
C LYS A 324 1.46 19.37 -19.38
N TRP A 325 2.46 20.14 -19.01
CA TRP A 325 3.18 20.00 -17.75
C TRP A 325 3.00 21.27 -16.93
N ASP A 326 2.56 21.13 -15.69
CA ASP A 326 2.54 22.24 -14.75
C ASP A 326 3.84 22.28 -13.93
N PRO A 327 4.70 23.31 -14.12
CA PRO A 327 5.99 23.37 -13.44
C PRO A 327 5.89 23.75 -11.96
N VAL A 328 4.76 24.31 -11.52
CA VAL A 328 4.52 24.74 -10.13
C VAL A 328 4.20 23.53 -9.26
N GLN A 329 3.19 22.75 -9.65
CA GLN A 329 2.67 21.63 -8.88
C GLN A 329 3.36 20.30 -9.23
N LYS A 330 4.23 20.29 -10.25
CA LYS A 330 4.98 19.12 -10.75
C LYS A 330 4.08 17.97 -11.20
N SER A 331 3.00 18.31 -11.90
CA SER A 331 2.00 17.35 -12.35
C SER A 331 1.67 17.55 -13.85
N PRO A 332 1.49 16.46 -14.60
CA PRO A 332 0.97 16.51 -15.95
C PRO A 332 -0.56 16.65 -15.94
N TYR A 333 -1.09 17.20 -17.03
CA TYR A 333 -2.49 17.05 -17.41
C TYR A 333 -2.61 16.88 -18.92
N ALA A 334 -3.75 16.36 -19.36
CA ALA A 334 -4.11 16.28 -20.76
C ALA A 334 -5.52 16.80 -20.96
N TYR A 335 -5.82 17.29 -22.17
CA TYR A 335 -7.17 17.68 -22.55
C TYR A 335 -7.46 17.40 -24.02
N ILE A 336 -8.71 17.06 -24.31
CA ILE A 336 -9.25 16.85 -25.64
C ILE A 336 -10.71 17.31 -25.63
N GLU A 337 -11.11 18.12 -26.60
CA GLU A 337 -12.44 18.72 -26.66
C GLU A 337 -12.82 19.47 -25.37
N ASP A 338 -13.76 18.96 -24.58
CA ASP A 338 -14.13 19.49 -23.27
C ASP A 338 -13.64 18.61 -22.10
N GLN A 339 -12.96 17.50 -22.39
CA GLN A 339 -12.44 16.59 -21.37
C GLN A 339 -11.04 17.02 -20.93
N TRP A 340 -10.82 17.04 -19.62
CA TRP A 340 -9.55 17.38 -18.99
C TRP A 340 -9.20 16.33 -17.94
N VAL A 341 -7.95 15.87 -17.88
CA VAL A 341 -7.50 14.92 -16.85
C VAL A 341 -6.18 15.33 -16.22
N GLY A 342 -6.14 15.34 -14.89
CA GLY A 342 -4.95 15.60 -14.07
C GLY A 342 -4.51 14.31 -13.41
N PHE A 343 -3.26 13.89 -13.68
CA PHE A 343 -2.81 12.53 -13.36
C PHE A 343 -1.32 12.51 -13.01
N ASP A 344 -0.78 11.32 -12.73
CA ASP A 344 0.66 11.09 -12.59
C ASP A 344 1.21 10.30 -13.79
N ASN A 345 2.39 10.67 -14.25
CA ASN A 345 3.14 9.94 -15.27
C ASN A 345 4.56 9.63 -14.77
N ASN A 346 5.36 8.92 -15.58
CA ASN A 346 6.74 8.57 -15.24
C ASN A 346 7.57 9.77 -14.73
N ARG A 347 7.37 10.96 -15.31
CA ARG A 347 8.08 12.18 -14.90
C ARG A 347 7.62 12.65 -13.52
N SER A 348 6.32 12.85 -13.29
CA SER A 348 5.84 13.32 -11.97
C SER A 348 6.13 12.31 -10.87
N VAL A 349 6.01 11.01 -11.17
CA VAL A 349 6.40 9.92 -10.26
C VAL A 349 7.86 10.04 -9.85
N ALA A 350 8.78 10.19 -10.82
CA ALA A 350 10.20 10.34 -10.51
C ALA A 350 10.50 11.61 -9.68
N GLU A 351 9.86 12.74 -10.02
CA GLU A 351 9.99 14.00 -9.27
C GLU A 351 9.52 13.85 -7.82
N LYS A 352 8.37 13.20 -7.61
CA LYS A 352 7.81 12.94 -6.28
C LYS A 352 8.71 12.01 -5.47
N VAL A 353 9.16 10.89 -6.05
CA VAL A 353 10.06 9.95 -5.34
C VAL A 353 11.38 10.64 -4.98
N ASN A 354 11.99 11.40 -5.90
CA ASN A 354 13.19 12.16 -5.59
C ASN A 354 12.96 13.17 -4.47
N TRP A 355 11.82 13.87 -4.47
CA TRP A 355 11.45 14.77 -3.38
C TRP A 355 11.31 14.01 -2.04
N MET A 356 10.63 12.85 -2.02
CA MET A 356 10.48 12.03 -0.81
C MET A 356 11.84 11.60 -0.23
N VAL A 357 12.78 11.20 -1.09
CA VAL A 357 14.14 10.83 -0.68
C VAL A 357 14.87 12.04 -0.09
N HIS A 358 14.84 13.20 -0.76
CA HIS A 358 15.46 14.42 -0.23
C HIS A 358 14.83 14.92 1.08
N GLN A 359 13.56 14.59 1.33
CA GLN A 359 12.86 14.88 2.59
C GLN A 359 13.18 13.87 3.71
N ASN A 360 14.03 12.87 3.45
CA ASN A 360 14.37 11.76 4.35
C ASN A 360 13.14 10.97 4.82
N LEU A 361 12.16 10.77 3.93
CA LEU A 361 10.96 10.00 4.23
C LEU A 361 11.23 8.49 4.19
N GLY A 362 10.36 7.72 4.82
CA GLY A 362 10.48 6.27 4.97
C GLY A 362 10.14 5.45 3.72
N GLY A 363 9.50 6.04 2.72
CA GLY A 363 9.18 5.35 1.47
C GLY A 363 8.13 6.01 0.59
N VAL A 364 7.69 5.23 -0.40
CA VAL A 364 6.65 5.53 -1.37
C VAL A 364 5.63 4.39 -1.39
N MET A 365 4.37 4.76 -1.57
CA MET A 365 3.25 3.83 -1.68
C MET A 365 2.57 4.00 -3.04
N LEU A 366 2.18 2.92 -3.71
CA LEU A 366 1.43 2.95 -4.95
C LEU A 366 0.02 2.41 -4.72
N TRP A 367 -0.98 3.26 -4.98
CA TRP A 367 -2.38 2.90 -5.08
C TRP A 367 -2.86 3.01 -6.53
N SER A 368 -3.02 1.93 -7.27
CA SER A 368 -2.71 0.54 -6.94
C SER A 368 -2.06 -0.14 -8.14
N LEU A 369 -1.56 -1.36 -7.97
CA LEU A 369 -0.89 -2.10 -9.05
C LEU A 369 -1.78 -2.33 -10.27
N ASP A 370 -3.07 -2.57 -10.05
CA ASP A 370 -4.07 -2.78 -11.11
C ASP A 370 -4.39 -1.52 -11.92
N LEU A 371 -3.96 -0.35 -11.44
CA LEU A 371 -4.24 0.94 -12.06
C LEU A 371 -3.10 1.44 -12.97
N ASP A 372 -1.91 0.86 -12.85
CA ASP A 372 -0.79 1.09 -13.78
C ASP A 372 -1.03 0.35 -15.13
N ASP A 373 -0.24 0.62 -16.16
CA ASP A 373 -0.26 -0.18 -17.40
C ASP A 373 0.50 -1.50 -17.19
N PHE A 374 -0.07 -2.38 -16.38
CA PHE A 374 0.53 -3.65 -15.98
C PHE A 374 0.75 -4.64 -17.14
N LYS A 375 -0.05 -4.53 -18.21
CA LYS A 375 0.13 -5.32 -19.44
C LYS A 375 1.15 -4.69 -20.39
N GLY A 376 1.37 -3.38 -20.29
CA GLY A 376 2.25 -2.60 -21.17
C GLY A 376 1.66 -2.38 -22.56
N THR A 377 0.34 -2.55 -22.71
CA THR A 377 -0.35 -2.54 -24.00
C THR A 377 -1.05 -1.22 -24.30
N PHE A 378 -1.30 -0.39 -23.28
CA PHE A 378 -2.09 0.84 -23.43
C PHE A 378 -1.20 2.05 -23.70
N CYS A 379 -0.15 2.24 -22.89
CA CYS A 379 0.71 3.41 -22.94
C CYS A 379 1.93 3.23 -23.86
N LYS A 380 2.11 2.04 -24.45
CA LYS A 380 3.27 1.69 -25.31
C LYS A 380 4.62 1.92 -24.63
N ASN A 381 4.68 1.82 -23.29
CA ASN A 381 5.86 2.10 -22.46
C ASN A 381 6.34 0.87 -21.65
N GLY A 382 6.00 -0.33 -22.12
CA GLY A 382 6.27 -1.58 -21.40
C GLY A 382 5.39 -1.77 -20.17
N LYS A 383 5.55 -2.90 -19.48
CA LYS A 383 4.76 -3.25 -18.29
C LYS A 383 5.11 -2.34 -17.11
N PHE A 384 4.09 -1.96 -16.35
CA PHE A 384 4.22 -1.24 -15.09
C PHE A 384 5.05 0.05 -15.17
N PRO A 385 4.77 0.98 -16.11
CA PRO A 385 5.59 2.16 -16.31
C PRO A 385 5.66 3.08 -15.08
N LEU A 386 4.58 3.22 -14.29
CA LEU A 386 4.63 4.04 -13.07
C LEU A 386 5.44 3.36 -11.98
N LEU A 387 5.17 2.07 -11.71
CA LEU A 387 5.91 1.31 -10.70
C LEU A 387 7.40 1.16 -11.06
N LYS A 388 7.72 0.98 -12.33
CA LYS A 388 9.11 0.98 -12.80
C LYS A 388 9.78 2.33 -12.58
N SER A 389 9.07 3.44 -12.82
CA SER A 389 9.57 4.79 -12.53
C SER A 389 9.84 4.99 -11.05
N ILE A 390 8.99 4.43 -10.17
CA ILE A 390 9.26 4.39 -8.72
C ILE A 390 10.56 3.65 -8.44
N HIS A 391 10.69 2.41 -8.93
CA HIS A 391 11.87 1.58 -8.69
C HIS A 391 13.16 2.25 -9.16
N GLU A 392 13.18 2.77 -10.38
CA GLU A 392 14.34 3.47 -10.95
C GLU A 392 14.70 4.74 -10.17
N ALA A 393 13.71 5.52 -9.73
CA ALA A 393 13.96 6.70 -8.93
C ALA A 393 14.55 6.34 -7.56
N VAL A 394 14.07 5.27 -6.90
CA VAL A 394 14.63 4.77 -5.65
C VAL A 394 16.06 4.23 -5.86
N ALA A 395 16.28 3.42 -6.89
CA ALA A 395 17.58 2.80 -7.17
C ALA A 395 18.70 3.81 -7.45
N LYS A 396 18.37 5.01 -7.94
CA LYS A 396 19.35 6.11 -8.12
C LYS A 396 19.95 6.60 -6.80
N HIS A 397 19.20 6.51 -5.70
CA HIS A 397 19.64 6.96 -4.37
C HIS A 397 20.10 5.81 -3.48
N PHE A 398 19.57 4.60 -3.72
CA PHE A 398 19.89 3.39 -2.98
C PHE A 398 20.29 2.27 -3.95
N PRO A 399 21.50 2.33 -4.53
CA PRO A 399 21.96 1.29 -5.45
C PRO A 399 22.04 -0.06 -4.73
N GLU A 400 21.36 -1.07 -5.26
CA GLU A 400 21.47 -2.43 -4.74
C GLU A 400 22.93 -2.90 -4.92
N ILE A 401 23.61 -3.22 -3.81
CA ILE A 401 24.95 -3.79 -3.87
C ILE A 401 24.81 -5.21 -4.42
N THR A 402 25.07 -5.37 -5.72
CA THR A 402 25.15 -6.69 -6.33
C THR A 402 26.43 -7.36 -5.83
N ILE A 403 26.33 -8.16 -4.78
CA ILE A 403 27.42 -9.05 -4.37
C ILE A 403 27.50 -10.12 -5.47
N THR A 404 28.41 -9.91 -6.42
CA THR A 404 28.81 -10.95 -7.36
C THR A 404 29.54 -12.02 -6.56
N THR A 405 28.81 -13.07 -6.19
CA THR A 405 29.42 -14.31 -5.72
C THR A 405 30.19 -14.91 -6.89
N THR A 406 31.46 -14.55 -7.03
CA THR A 406 32.39 -15.27 -7.89
C THR A 406 32.46 -16.70 -7.38
N THR A 407 31.77 -17.60 -8.06
CA THR A 407 31.90 -19.04 -7.85
C THR A 407 33.38 -19.39 -8.10
N PRO A 408 34.08 -20.07 -7.17
CA PRO A 408 35.43 -20.54 -7.44
C PRO A 408 35.41 -21.48 -8.66
N PRO A 409 36.45 -21.48 -9.50
CA PRO A 409 36.53 -22.39 -10.63
C PRO A 409 36.38 -23.84 -10.16
N PRO A 410 35.69 -24.71 -10.92
CA PRO A 410 35.54 -26.10 -10.55
C PRO A 410 36.91 -26.76 -10.46
N THR A 411 37.25 -27.26 -9.27
CA THR A 411 38.44 -28.08 -9.05
C THR A 411 38.34 -29.32 -9.91
N THR A 412 39.24 -29.45 -10.90
CA THR A 412 39.32 -30.61 -11.78
C THR A 412 39.88 -31.80 -11.00
N THR A 413 39.01 -32.69 -10.53
CA THR A 413 39.43 -33.99 -10.01
C THR A 413 39.73 -34.91 -11.19
N THR A 414 41.01 -35.27 -11.36
CA THR A 414 41.44 -36.26 -12.36
C THR A 414 41.10 -37.65 -11.84
N GLU A 415 40.13 -38.32 -12.46
CA GLU A 415 39.75 -39.69 -12.13
C GLU A 415 40.67 -40.68 -12.88
N ALA A 416 41.33 -41.54 -12.13
CA ALA A 416 42.25 -42.55 -12.65
C ALA A 416 41.49 -43.70 -13.31
N THR A 417 41.80 -43.96 -14.58
CA THR A 417 41.24 -45.06 -15.37
C THR A 417 41.73 -46.41 -14.85
N THR A 418 40.82 -47.30 -14.45
CA THR A 418 41.09 -48.73 -14.28
C THR A 418 40.21 -49.52 -15.24
N THR A 419 40.87 -50.20 -16.18
CA THR A 419 40.32 -51.06 -17.22
C THR A 419 40.00 -52.46 -16.70
N THR A 420 38.81 -53.00 -17.04
CA THR A 420 38.48 -54.43 -16.95
C THR A 420 37.58 -54.81 -18.14
N PRO A 421 37.71 -56.04 -18.72
CA PRO A 421 37.49 -56.29 -20.15
C PRO A 421 36.08 -56.71 -20.56
N THR A 422 35.87 -56.56 -21.86
CA THR A 422 34.74 -56.90 -22.72
C THR A 422 34.37 -58.39 -22.72
N THR A 423 33.07 -58.69 -22.64
CA THR A 423 32.50 -59.94 -23.16
C THR A 423 31.44 -59.60 -24.22
N ILE A 424 31.62 -60.17 -25.41
CA ILE A 424 30.79 -60.01 -26.60
C ILE A 424 29.65 -61.03 -26.55
N SER A 425 28.42 -60.63 -26.90
CA SER A 425 27.48 -61.49 -27.62
C SER A 425 26.48 -60.69 -28.45
N THR A 426 26.28 -61.20 -29.66
CA THR A 426 25.73 -60.63 -30.89
C THR A 426 24.20 -60.63 -30.98
N THR A 427 23.68 -59.53 -31.53
CA THR A 427 22.60 -59.34 -32.54
C THR A 427 21.44 -60.33 -32.65
N THR A 428 20.19 -59.82 -32.65
CA THR A 428 19.23 -60.04 -33.76
C THR A 428 18.16 -58.94 -33.80
N GLU A 429 17.94 -58.36 -34.98
CA GLU A 429 16.80 -57.52 -35.34
C GLU A 429 15.48 -58.31 -35.35
N SER A 430 14.36 -57.64 -35.08
CA SER A 430 13.15 -57.87 -35.88
C SER A 430 12.16 -56.71 -35.79
N THR A 431 11.80 -56.22 -36.98
CA THR A 431 10.77 -55.24 -37.30
C THR A 431 9.45 -55.97 -37.46
N THR A 432 8.33 -55.44 -36.96
CA THR A 432 7.04 -55.58 -37.66
C THR A 432 6.06 -54.47 -37.27
N THR A 433 5.73 -53.69 -38.30
CA THR A 433 4.57 -52.81 -38.50
C THR A 433 3.28 -53.62 -38.61
N MET A 434 2.11 -53.02 -38.32
CA MET A 434 0.84 -53.12 -39.09
C MET A 434 -0.11 -51.98 -38.63
N THR A 435 -0.43 -50.96 -39.46
CA THR A 435 -1.57 -50.79 -40.42
C THR A 435 -2.95 -50.91 -39.76
N SER A 436 -4.04 -50.21 -40.11
CA SER A 436 -4.53 -49.20 -41.08
C SER A 436 -5.95 -48.85 -40.52
N GLU A 437 -6.64 -47.72 -40.70
CA GLU A 437 -7.27 -47.23 -41.95
C GLU A 437 -8.27 -46.10 -41.59
N ILE A 438 -8.49 -45.16 -42.53
CA ILE A 438 -9.53 -44.10 -42.53
C ILE A 438 -10.68 -44.59 -43.45
N PRO A 439 -11.94 -44.12 -43.31
CA PRO A 439 -12.44 -43.23 -44.36
C PRO A 439 -13.41 -42.10 -43.94
N THR A 440 -13.47 -41.14 -44.85
CA THR A 440 -14.27 -39.92 -45.09
C THR A 440 -15.81 -40.00 -45.00
N GLY A 441 -16.46 -38.84 -44.81
CA GLY A 441 -17.84 -38.58 -45.29
C GLY A 441 -18.49 -37.27 -44.81
N ASN A 442 -18.74 -36.33 -45.73
CA ASN A 442 -19.57 -35.12 -45.58
C ASN A 442 -21.07 -35.46 -45.62
N ASP A 443 -21.95 -34.66 -45.01
CA ASP A 443 -23.02 -33.89 -45.72
C ASP A 443 -24.12 -33.25 -44.83
N VAL A 444 -24.46 -32.00 -45.19
CA VAL A 444 -25.81 -31.41 -45.39
C VAL A 444 -26.67 -30.88 -44.20
N LEU A 445 -27.00 -29.58 -44.34
CA LEU A 445 -28.03 -28.72 -43.69
C LEU A 445 -29.48 -29.10 -44.10
N PRO A 446 -30.57 -28.75 -43.36
CA PRO A 446 -31.22 -27.44 -43.61
C PRO A 446 -32.01 -26.76 -42.46
N ARG A 447 -32.36 -25.51 -42.80
CA ARG A 447 -33.15 -24.42 -42.20
C ARG A 447 -34.66 -24.68 -42.09
N SER A 448 -35.36 -24.09 -41.09
CA SER A 448 -36.75 -23.57 -41.20
C SER A 448 -37.15 -22.78 -39.92
N THR A 449 -37.30 -21.45 -39.94
CA THR A 449 -38.50 -20.57 -40.18
C THR A 449 -39.36 -20.22 -38.95
N THR A 450 -39.54 -18.91 -38.78
CA THR A 450 -40.37 -18.08 -37.86
C THR A 450 -41.89 -18.34 -37.91
N PRO A 451 -42.73 -17.78 -37.00
CA PRO A 451 -43.29 -16.41 -37.21
C PRO A 451 -43.47 -15.53 -35.94
N ASN A 452 -43.40 -14.21 -36.17
CA ASN A 452 -43.86 -13.10 -35.31
C ASN A 452 -45.40 -13.04 -35.22
N VAL A 453 -45.98 -12.65 -34.07
CA VAL A 453 -47.13 -11.71 -33.97
C VAL A 453 -47.09 -10.92 -32.64
N LYS A 454 -47.41 -9.63 -32.75
CA LYS A 454 -47.51 -8.54 -31.76
C LYS A 454 -48.71 -8.67 -30.80
N THR A 455 -48.59 -8.10 -29.59
CA THR A 455 -49.65 -7.25 -28.97
C THR A 455 -49.13 -6.39 -27.80
N THR A 456 -49.12 -5.07 -28.04
CA THR A 456 -49.56 -3.93 -27.21
C THR A 456 -49.53 -3.94 -25.65
N LYS A 457 -48.96 -2.83 -25.14
CA LYS A 457 -49.50 -1.82 -24.19
C LYS A 457 -49.02 -1.79 -22.73
N ASP A 458 -48.51 -0.59 -22.41
CA ASP A 458 -48.69 0.27 -21.23
C ASP A 458 -48.03 -0.03 -19.86
N MET A 459 -47.33 1.03 -19.42
CA MET A 459 -47.22 1.63 -18.08
C MET A 459 -46.35 0.97 -17.00
N GLY A 460 -45.44 1.78 -16.43
CA GLY A 460 -44.98 1.64 -15.05
C GLY A 460 -43.50 1.90 -14.82
N GLU A 461 -43.03 3.13 -15.05
CA GLU A 461 -41.77 3.64 -14.53
C GLU A 461 -41.90 3.80 -13.00
N ILE A 462 -41.08 3.09 -12.22
CA ILE A 462 -40.90 3.34 -10.79
C ILE A 462 -39.43 3.65 -10.56
N ASP A 463 -39.16 4.94 -10.54
CA ASP A 463 -37.97 5.58 -10.00
C ASP A 463 -38.02 5.47 -8.46
N ASN A 464 -36.97 4.95 -7.85
CA ASN A 464 -36.78 4.92 -6.40
C ASN A 464 -35.39 5.50 -6.08
N ARG A 465 -35.28 6.83 -6.17
CA ARG A 465 -34.26 7.61 -5.46
C ARG A 465 -34.90 8.28 -4.23
N PRO A 466 -34.33 8.12 -3.02
CA PRO A 466 -34.71 8.95 -1.89
C PRO A 466 -34.01 10.30 -1.97
N ASP A 467 -34.83 11.34 -2.11
CA ASP A 467 -34.49 12.75 -1.98
C ASP A 467 -34.26 13.09 -0.50
N TRP A 468 -33.19 13.83 -0.18
CA TRP A 468 -32.96 14.40 1.16
C TRP A 468 -32.48 15.85 1.01
N ASP A 469 -33.38 16.77 1.33
CA ASP A 469 -33.10 18.20 1.51
C ASP A 469 -33.09 18.52 3.03
N PRO A 470 -32.23 19.43 3.52
CA PRO A 470 -31.97 19.59 4.95
C PRO A 470 -32.88 20.64 5.59
N VAL A 471 -33.48 20.31 6.73
CA VAL A 471 -34.12 21.30 7.62
C VAL A 471 -33.46 21.32 8.98
N ASN A 472 -33.12 22.55 9.34
CA ASN A 472 -32.33 23.02 10.47
C ASN A 472 -33.25 23.31 11.66
N THR A 473 -33.14 22.59 12.79
CA THR A 473 -33.69 23.02 14.08
C THR A 473 -32.90 22.43 15.27
N LYS A 474 -32.18 23.30 16.00
CA LYS A 474 -31.74 23.08 17.40
C LYS A 474 -32.97 23.12 18.33
N PRO A 475 -32.99 22.41 19.49
CA PRO A 475 -32.58 23.00 20.79
C PRO A 475 -32.15 21.92 21.84
N PRO A 476 -32.07 22.23 23.16
CA PRO A 476 -31.10 23.07 23.85
C PRO A 476 -30.16 22.26 24.79
N TYR A 477 -29.12 22.96 25.24
CA TYR A 477 -28.05 22.53 26.14
C TYR A 477 -28.54 22.52 27.60
N GLU A 478 -28.28 21.44 28.35
CA GLU A 478 -28.30 21.43 29.82
C GLU A 478 -27.00 20.83 30.35
N ASP A 479 -26.37 21.59 31.24
CA ASP A 479 -25.14 21.28 31.98
C ASP A 479 -25.32 20.05 32.88
N ASN A 480 -24.37 19.13 32.83
CA ASN A 480 -23.91 18.42 34.03
C ASN A 480 -22.46 17.98 33.85
N LYS A 481 -21.55 18.80 34.38
CA LYS A 481 -20.17 18.41 34.64
C LYS A 481 -20.14 17.41 35.80
N THR A 482 -19.63 16.22 35.55
CA THR A 482 -19.10 15.35 36.60
C THR A 482 -17.65 15.01 36.26
N ASN A 483 -16.80 15.22 37.26
CA ASN A 483 -15.36 15.01 37.25
C ASN A 483 -15.04 13.53 37.02
N ASP A 484 -14.56 13.15 35.82
CA ASP A 484 -14.02 11.81 35.55
C ASP A 484 -12.76 11.86 34.64
N GLU A 485 -12.25 13.05 34.31
CA GLU A 485 -11.11 13.18 33.38
C GLU A 485 -9.74 12.91 34.05
N ASP A 486 -9.63 13.05 35.38
CA ASP A 486 -8.36 12.90 36.09
C ASP A 486 -8.10 11.46 36.63
N GLU A 487 -9.14 10.61 36.76
CA GLU A 487 -8.99 9.27 37.39
C GLU A 487 -8.66 8.15 36.37
N ILE A 488 -8.54 8.49 35.08
CA ILE A 488 -8.22 7.56 33.99
C ILE A 488 -6.77 7.71 33.51
N ASP A 489 -6.13 8.86 33.78
CA ASP A 489 -4.71 9.08 33.49
C ASP A 489 -3.82 8.20 34.39
N ASP A 490 -4.14 8.13 35.68
CA ASP A 490 -3.42 7.30 36.66
C ASP A 490 -3.47 5.79 36.34
N ARG A 491 -4.55 5.31 35.70
CA ARG A 491 -4.68 3.87 35.34
C ARG A 491 -3.89 3.48 34.09
N PHE A 492 -3.47 4.44 33.27
CA PHE A 492 -2.56 4.21 32.15
C PHE A 492 -1.12 4.03 32.67
N ASP A 493 -0.69 4.90 33.59
CA ASP A 493 0.60 4.80 34.28
C ASP A 493 0.69 3.55 35.17
N GLU A 494 -0.39 3.14 35.83
CA GLU A 494 -0.39 1.91 36.64
C GLU A 494 -0.23 0.62 35.80
N ARG A 495 -0.75 0.59 34.56
CA ARG A 495 -0.56 -0.57 33.65
C ARG A 495 0.83 -0.60 33.02
N GLU A 496 1.40 0.56 32.68
CA GLU A 496 2.82 0.63 32.30
C GLU A 496 3.68 0.10 33.45
N ASN A 497 3.46 0.57 34.68
CA ASN A 497 4.24 0.16 35.85
C ASN A 497 4.03 -1.31 36.26
N MET A 498 2.82 -1.87 36.17
CA MET A 498 2.57 -3.29 36.51
C MET A 498 3.18 -4.27 35.52
N ILE A 499 3.29 -3.90 34.24
CA ILE A 499 3.91 -4.74 33.21
C ILE A 499 5.43 -4.62 33.28
N ASP A 500 5.96 -3.41 33.51
CA ASP A 500 7.38 -3.17 33.65
C ASP A 500 7.97 -3.82 34.92
N ASP A 501 7.18 -3.91 36.00
CA ASP A 501 7.55 -4.59 37.25
C ASP A 501 7.41 -6.13 37.15
N LYS A 502 6.55 -6.65 36.24
CA LYS A 502 6.52 -8.08 35.88
C LYS A 502 7.66 -8.49 34.95
N ILE A 503 8.11 -7.59 34.08
CA ILE A 503 9.29 -7.79 33.21
C ILE A 503 10.59 -7.77 34.04
N LYS A 504 10.64 -7.02 35.14
CA LYS A 504 11.81 -6.95 36.05
C LYS A 504 11.90 -8.10 37.08
N ARG A 505 10.85 -8.90 37.27
CA ARG A 505 10.80 -9.96 38.29
C ARG A 505 10.75 -11.38 37.70
N GLN A 506 11.75 -11.77 36.90
CA GLN A 506 12.14 -13.18 36.74
C GLN A 506 13.67 -13.32 36.67
N PRO A 507 14.26 -14.37 37.27
CA PRO A 507 15.68 -14.37 37.62
C PRO A 507 16.54 -14.69 36.40
N VAL A 508 17.29 -13.70 35.91
CA VAL A 508 18.47 -13.93 35.07
C VAL A 508 19.72 -13.57 35.89
N ALA A 509 20.68 -14.48 35.85
CA ALA A 509 21.93 -14.43 36.57
C ALA A 509 22.66 -13.09 36.40
N THR A 510 23.14 -12.59 37.53
CA THR A 510 23.91 -11.37 37.73
C THR A 510 25.06 -11.15 36.74
N LYS A 511 25.18 -9.94 36.17
CA LYS A 511 26.42 -9.14 36.19
C LYS A 511 26.18 -7.66 35.84
N SER A 512 26.51 -6.83 36.83
CA SER A 512 26.88 -5.40 36.86
C SER A 512 26.34 -4.45 35.78
N GLY A 513 25.56 -3.47 36.22
CA GLY A 513 25.06 -2.37 35.39
C GLY A 513 25.98 -1.16 35.25
N SER A 514 25.49 -0.20 34.47
CA SER A 514 25.71 1.24 34.62
C SER A 514 24.70 1.98 33.75
N ASN A 515 23.91 2.85 34.38
CA ASN A 515 23.01 3.83 33.76
C ASN A 515 23.76 4.77 32.81
N GLN A 516 23.13 5.19 31.71
CA GLN A 516 23.32 6.54 31.19
C GLN A 516 22.11 7.03 30.37
N LEU A 517 21.57 8.17 30.81
CA LEU A 517 20.62 9.02 30.12
C LEU A 517 21.28 9.71 28.90
N VAL A 518 20.46 9.89 27.85
CA VAL A 518 20.34 11.04 26.94
C VAL A 518 21.64 11.69 26.43
N GLN A 519 21.98 11.43 25.16
CA GLN A 519 22.68 12.39 24.30
C GLN A 519 22.48 12.04 22.81
N SER A 520 21.39 12.51 22.21
CA SER A 520 21.18 12.50 20.77
C SER A 520 21.39 13.91 20.22
N SER A 521 22.63 14.29 19.91
CA SER A 521 22.98 15.45 19.06
C SER A 521 24.48 15.51 18.77
N PHE A 522 25.08 14.47 18.17
CA PHE A 522 26.46 14.55 17.67
C PHE A 522 26.70 13.58 16.50
N CYS A 523 26.16 13.90 15.31
CA CYS A 523 26.56 13.21 14.07
C CYS A 523 27.02 14.15 12.94
N PHE A 524 27.08 15.46 13.13
CA PHE A 524 27.54 16.39 12.08
C PHE A 524 28.89 17.09 12.34
N GLY A 525 29.54 16.86 13.49
CA GLY A 525 30.82 17.50 13.82
C GLY A 525 32.09 16.74 13.38
N ALA A 526 31.98 15.45 13.03
CA ALA A 526 33.17 14.60 12.83
C ALA A 526 33.81 14.73 11.44
N ALA A 527 33.07 15.20 10.44
CA ALA A 527 33.58 15.32 9.07
C ALA A 527 34.56 16.50 8.87
N PHE A 528 34.53 17.51 9.74
CA PHE A 528 35.38 18.71 9.59
C PHE A 528 36.74 18.58 10.30
N VAL A 529 36.87 17.68 11.28
CA VAL A 529 38.11 17.49 12.06
C VAL A 529 39.09 16.53 11.36
N ILE A 530 38.61 15.67 10.47
CA ILE A 530 39.47 14.72 9.73
C ILE A 530 40.15 15.39 8.52
N TRP A 531 39.59 16.49 7.98
CA TRP A 531 40.22 17.23 6.88
C TRP A 531 41.43 18.08 7.32
N THR A 532 41.46 18.53 8.58
CA THR A 532 42.55 19.36 9.13
C THR A 532 43.74 18.59 9.69
N LEU A 533 43.69 17.25 9.74
CA LEU A 533 44.78 16.40 10.24
C LEU A 533 45.50 15.59 9.16
N THR A 534 45.18 15.80 7.88
CA THR A 534 45.88 15.19 6.74
C THR A 534 46.46 16.20 5.75
N LYS A 535 46.84 17.40 6.22
CA LYS A 535 47.69 18.34 5.48
C LYS A 535 48.86 18.82 6.33
#